data_AF-A0A7S2MM67-F1
#
_entry.id   AF-A0A7S2MM67-F1
#
_cell.length_a   1.000
_cell.length_b   1.000
_cell.length_c   1.000
_cell.angle_alpha   90.00
_cell.angle_beta   90.00
_cell.angle_gamma   90.00
#
_symmetry.space_group_name_H-M   'P 1'
#
loop_
_entity.id
_entity.type
_entity.pdbx_description
1 polymer ?
#
loop_
_entity_poly.entity_id
_entity_poly.type
_entity_poly.pdbx_seq_one_letter_code
_entity_poly.pdbx_strand_id
1 'polypeptide(L)'
;GHTTTASHASAIAGKNNTATGDGALVVGGENNVAGGDENPHGDAAGDYSVVLGGRANRASGSYSSVSGGYFSVASGEGASVSGGNGNAASSYCASVSGGNFNVASYNYASVSGGEVNVASGYSSSILGGYGNEASHFYESIVGESSPHHEVGVMKDA
;
A
#
# COMPACT_ATOMS: atom_id res chain seq x y z
N GLY A 1 -4.31 23.67 -7.91
CA GLY A 1 -5.52 23.25 -8.65
C GLY A 1 -5.62 21.75 -8.61
N HIS A 2 -6.82 21.19 -8.80
CA HIS A 2 -6.99 19.75 -8.99
C HIS A 2 -6.99 19.41 -10.47
N THR A 3 -6.63 18.16 -10.81
CA THR A 3 -6.68 17.63 -12.18
C THR A 3 -7.65 16.46 -12.21
N THR A 4 -8.67 16.52 -13.06
CA THR A 4 -9.64 15.42 -13.27
C THR A 4 -9.84 15.20 -14.76
N THR A 5 -9.64 13.98 -15.26
CA THR A 5 -9.60 13.72 -16.72
C THR A 5 -10.59 12.67 -17.22
N ALA A 6 -11.08 11.77 -16.38
CA ALA A 6 -12.04 10.73 -16.75
C ALA A 6 -13.47 11.07 -16.32
N SER A 7 -14.44 10.29 -16.82
CA SER A 7 -15.84 10.37 -16.37
C SER A 7 -15.95 10.09 -14.87
N HIS A 8 -16.89 10.77 -14.21
CA HIS A 8 -17.17 10.63 -12.76
C HIS A 8 -15.98 10.84 -11.81
N ALA A 9 -14.80 11.23 -12.32
CA ALA A 9 -13.62 11.48 -11.50
C ALA A 9 -13.83 12.75 -10.66
N SER A 10 -13.46 12.68 -9.39
CA SER A 10 -13.68 13.76 -8.42
C SER A 10 -12.44 14.00 -7.58
N ALA A 11 -12.02 15.25 -7.49
CA ALA A 11 -11.04 15.72 -6.52
C ALA A 11 -11.67 16.84 -5.69
N ILE A 12 -11.94 16.57 -4.40
CA ILE A 12 -12.87 17.37 -3.58
C ILE A 12 -12.16 18.55 -2.89
N ALA A 13 -11.09 18.27 -2.14
CA ALA A 13 -10.41 19.28 -1.31
C ALA A 13 -8.89 19.18 -1.38
N GLY A 14 -8.21 20.17 -0.79
CA GLY A 14 -6.76 20.20 -0.63
C GLY A 14 -6.04 20.85 -1.81
N LYS A 15 -4.85 20.34 -2.16
CA LYS A 15 -3.97 20.97 -3.14
C LYS A 15 -3.36 19.94 -4.08
N ASN A 16 -3.39 20.22 -5.39
CA ASN A 16 -2.65 19.46 -6.41
C ASN A 16 -3.01 17.97 -6.47
N ASN A 17 -4.26 17.63 -6.20
CA ASN A 17 -4.75 16.26 -6.33
C ASN A 17 -5.18 15.95 -7.77
N THR A 18 -4.93 14.72 -8.20
CA THR A 18 -5.20 14.22 -9.54
C THR A 18 -6.14 13.01 -9.46
N ALA A 19 -7.27 13.03 -10.18
CA ALA A 19 -8.17 11.89 -10.32
C ALA A 19 -8.35 11.56 -11.82
N THR A 20 -7.80 10.44 -12.29
CA THR A 20 -7.71 10.15 -13.74
C THR A 20 -8.44 8.89 -14.21
N GLY A 21 -8.84 7.97 -13.32
CA GLY A 21 -9.67 6.80 -13.67
C GLY A 21 -11.17 7.12 -13.67
N ASP A 22 -11.98 6.33 -14.38
CA ASP A 22 -13.45 6.47 -14.34
C ASP A 22 -13.94 6.21 -12.90
N GLY A 23 -14.72 7.15 -12.36
CA GLY A 23 -15.17 7.09 -10.96
C GLY A 23 -14.07 7.23 -9.91
N ALA A 24 -12.84 7.60 -10.28
CA ALA A 24 -11.74 7.79 -9.32
C ALA A 24 -12.02 8.96 -8.38
N LEU A 25 -11.67 8.81 -7.11
CA LEU A 25 -11.98 9.79 -6.06
C LEU A 25 -10.75 10.17 -5.25
N VAL A 26 -10.43 11.46 -5.21
CA VAL A 26 -9.57 12.04 -4.18
C VAL A 26 -10.36 12.96 -3.27
N VAL A 27 -10.48 12.61 -1.99
CA VAL A 27 -11.27 13.41 -1.03
C VAL A 27 -10.49 14.65 -0.58
N GLY A 28 -9.18 14.55 -0.34
CA GLY A 28 -8.43 15.65 0.25
C GLY A 28 -6.91 15.51 0.18
N GLY A 29 -6.20 16.36 0.92
CA GLY A 29 -4.75 16.28 1.09
C GLY A 29 -3.95 17.01 0.00
N GLU A 30 -2.66 16.68 -0.12
CA GLU A 30 -1.73 17.35 -1.04
C GLU A 30 -1.01 16.36 -1.97
N ASN A 31 -1.03 16.63 -3.27
CA ASN A 31 -0.34 15.83 -4.30
C ASN A 31 -0.76 14.35 -4.32
N ASN A 32 -2.03 14.04 -4.09
CA ASN A 32 -2.55 12.68 -4.16
C ASN A 32 -3.04 12.33 -5.56
N VAL A 33 -2.92 11.05 -5.94
CA VAL A 33 -3.33 10.54 -7.26
C VAL A 33 -4.27 9.33 -7.08
N ALA A 34 -5.50 9.44 -7.56
CA ALA A 34 -6.41 8.31 -7.76
C ALA A 34 -6.57 8.09 -9.28
N GLY A 35 -5.95 7.05 -9.81
CA GLY A 35 -5.88 6.77 -11.24
C GLY A 35 -4.47 6.44 -11.70
N GLY A 36 -4.35 5.89 -12.89
CA GLY A 36 -3.08 5.57 -13.53
C GLY A 36 -3.01 6.14 -14.95
N ASP A 37 -1.79 6.22 -15.46
CA ASP A 37 -1.57 6.28 -16.90
C ASP A 37 -1.81 4.86 -17.43
N GLU A 38 -2.44 4.72 -18.60
CA GLU A 38 -2.79 3.45 -19.25
C GLU A 38 -1.76 2.34 -18.96
N ASN A 39 -2.21 1.23 -18.37
CA ASN A 39 -1.35 0.06 -18.18
C ASN A 39 -0.94 -0.44 -19.59
N PRO A 40 0.29 -0.94 -19.83
CA PRO A 40 0.68 -1.59 -21.09
C PRO A 40 -0.26 -2.70 -21.60
N HIS A 41 -1.21 -3.16 -20.77
CA HIS A 41 -2.27 -4.11 -21.13
C HIS A 41 -3.55 -3.48 -21.70
N GLY A 42 -3.68 -2.16 -21.75
CA GLY A 42 -4.84 -1.47 -22.31
C GLY A 42 -6.08 -1.44 -21.42
N ASP A 43 -5.97 -1.94 -20.18
CA ASP A 43 -7.03 -1.84 -19.19
C ASP A 43 -7.03 -0.46 -18.52
N ALA A 44 -8.24 0.05 -18.24
CA ALA A 44 -8.47 1.37 -17.67
C ALA A 44 -7.78 1.51 -16.30
N ALA A 45 -6.63 2.20 -16.32
CA ALA A 45 -5.73 2.27 -15.19
C ALA A 45 -6.35 3.09 -14.05
N GLY A 46 -6.69 2.42 -12.96
CA GLY A 46 -7.14 3.06 -11.72
C GLY A 46 -8.61 3.50 -11.73
N ASP A 47 -9.46 2.85 -12.52
CA ASP A 47 -10.91 2.99 -12.41
C ASP A 47 -11.39 2.65 -11.00
N TYR A 48 -12.32 3.46 -10.48
CA TYR A 48 -12.85 3.37 -9.12
C TYR A 48 -11.78 3.39 -8.02
N SER A 49 -10.58 3.90 -8.31
CA SER A 49 -9.54 4.06 -7.30
C SER A 49 -9.87 5.20 -6.35
N VAL A 50 -9.44 5.07 -5.09
CA VAL A 50 -9.77 6.06 -4.06
C VAL A 50 -8.54 6.47 -3.25
N VAL A 51 -8.34 7.77 -3.08
CA VAL A 51 -7.45 8.32 -2.06
C VAL A 51 -8.22 9.24 -1.12
N LEU A 52 -8.35 8.88 0.14
CA LEU A 52 -9.13 9.69 1.10
C LEU A 52 -8.36 10.93 1.58
N GLY A 53 -7.03 10.93 1.55
CA GLY A 53 -6.25 12.09 1.97
C GLY A 53 -4.76 11.83 2.13
N GLY A 54 -4.13 12.60 3.01
CA GLY A 54 -2.68 12.53 3.24
C GLY A 54 -1.88 13.32 2.21
N ARG A 55 -0.60 12.97 2.04
CA ARG A 55 0.30 13.66 1.10
C ARG A 55 1.07 12.67 0.25
N ALA A 56 1.11 12.94 -1.06
CA ALA A 56 1.87 12.15 -2.04
C ALA A 56 1.45 10.67 -2.12
N ASN A 57 0.18 10.36 -1.90
CA ASN A 57 -0.36 9.00 -2.00
C ASN A 57 -0.83 8.70 -3.42
N ARG A 58 -0.70 7.45 -3.87
CA ARG A 58 -1.13 6.99 -5.20
C ARG A 58 -1.93 5.69 -5.13
N ALA A 59 -3.17 5.72 -5.57
CA ALA A 59 -3.99 4.55 -5.85
C ALA A 59 -4.12 4.44 -7.38
N SER A 60 -3.40 3.53 -8.04
CA SER A 60 -3.34 3.44 -9.51
C SER A 60 -3.87 2.14 -10.09
N GLY A 61 -4.13 1.12 -9.26
CA GLY A 61 -4.82 -0.10 -9.70
C GLY A 61 -6.34 0.10 -9.73
N SER A 62 -7.05 -0.62 -10.60
CA SER A 62 -8.51 -0.57 -10.60
C SER A 62 -9.06 -1.07 -9.26
N TYR A 63 -10.05 -0.40 -8.70
CA TYR A 63 -10.59 -0.65 -7.36
C TYR A 63 -9.55 -0.54 -6.21
N SER A 64 -8.38 0.04 -6.47
CA SER A 64 -7.37 0.21 -5.42
C SER A 64 -7.72 1.35 -4.47
N SER A 65 -7.17 1.32 -3.26
CA SER A 65 -7.42 2.37 -2.28
C SER A 65 -6.20 2.72 -1.45
N VAL A 66 -6.07 4.02 -1.15
CA VAL A 66 -5.18 4.53 -0.12
C VAL A 66 -5.99 5.40 0.84
N SER A 67 -6.14 4.96 2.09
CA SER A 67 -6.96 5.70 3.07
C SER A 67 -6.26 6.96 3.61
N GLY A 68 -4.94 7.09 3.47
CA GLY A 68 -4.20 8.27 3.89
C GLY A 68 -2.72 8.01 4.08
N GLY A 69 -2.05 8.85 4.88
CA GLY A 69 -0.62 8.73 5.17
C GLY A 69 0.28 9.59 4.28
N TYR A 70 1.55 9.21 4.20
CA TYR A 70 2.57 9.88 3.40
C TYR A 70 3.24 8.88 2.47
N PHE A 71 3.24 9.18 1.16
CA PHE A 71 3.97 8.41 0.16
C PHE A 71 3.57 6.93 0.08
N SER A 72 2.27 6.64 0.22
CA SER A 72 1.74 5.28 0.07
C SER A 72 1.29 4.99 -1.35
N VAL A 73 1.51 3.76 -1.83
CA VAL A 73 1.18 3.33 -3.20
C VAL A 73 0.36 2.04 -3.19
N ALA A 74 -0.83 2.07 -3.78
CA ALA A 74 -1.63 0.89 -4.09
C ALA A 74 -1.77 0.77 -5.62
N SER A 75 -0.98 -0.10 -6.26
CA SER A 75 -0.91 -0.19 -7.73
C SER A 75 -1.52 -1.45 -8.32
N GLY A 76 -1.76 -2.49 -7.52
CA GLY A 76 -2.46 -3.69 -7.97
C GLY A 76 -3.98 -3.49 -8.04
N GLU A 77 -4.65 -4.28 -8.89
CA GLU A 77 -6.12 -4.34 -8.89
C GLU A 77 -6.63 -4.81 -7.52
N GLY A 78 -7.57 -4.05 -6.94
CA GLY A 78 -8.09 -4.30 -5.59
C GLY A 78 -7.06 -4.13 -4.46
N ALA A 79 -5.87 -3.61 -4.74
CA ALA A 79 -4.83 -3.42 -3.74
C ALA A 79 -5.23 -2.32 -2.75
N SER A 80 -4.80 -2.44 -1.49
CA SER A 80 -5.15 -1.46 -0.45
C SER A 80 -3.98 -1.08 0.43
N VAL A 81 -3.88 0.21 0.74
CA VAL A 81 -3.01 0.72 1.79
C VAL A 81 -3.83 1.56 2.76
N SER A 82 -3.94 1.13 4.02
CA SER A 82 -4.78 1.84 4.99
C SER A 82 -4.12 3.10 5.57
N GLY A 83 -2.79 3.26 5.42
CA GLY A 83 -2.08 4.47 5.81
C GLY A 83 -0.60 4.23 6.07
N GLY A 84 0.02 5.13 6.85
CA GLY A 84 1.43 5.04 7.25
C GLY A 84 2.38 5.87 6.39
N ASN A 85 3.65 5.48 6.34
CA ASN A 85 4.70 6.18 5.61
C ASN A 85 5.37 5.21 4.62
N GLY A 86 5.37 5.51 3.32
CA GLY A 86 6.17 4.76 2.36
C GLY A 86 5.72 3.32 2.10
N ASN A 87 4.45 2.99 2.36
CA ASN A 87 3.93 1.63 2.18
C ASN A 87 3.51 1.34 0.73
N ALA A 88 3.73 0.12 0.25
CA ALA A 88 3.39 -0.29 -1.12
C ALA A 88 2.60 -1.61 -1.17
N ALA A 89 1.46 -1.61 -1.86
CA ALA A 89 0.69 -2.81 -2.22
C ALA A 89 0.58 -2.91 -3.75
N SER A 90 1.36 -3.80 -4.37
CA SER A 90 1.69 -3.68 -5.80
C SER A 90 0.98 -4.66 -6.73
N SER A 91 0.34 -5.70 -6.20
CA SER A 91 -0.23 -6.82 -6.97
C SER A 91 -1.70 -7.07 -6.65
N TYR A 92 -2.33 -8.00 -7.37
CA TYR A 92 -3.75 -8.32 -7.24
C TYR A 92 -4.13 -8.62 -5.78
N CYS A 93 -5.06 -7.84 -5.24
CA CYS A 93 -5.55 -7.91 -3.87
C CYS A 93 -4.44 -7.89 -2.78
N ALA A 94 -3.27 -7.32 -3.08
CA ALA A 94 -2.22 -7.10 -2.09
C ALA A 94 -2.67 -6.04 -1.07
N SER A 95 -2.25 -6.17 0.19
CA SER A 95 -2.66 -5.22 1.23
C SER A 95 -1.55 -4.85 2.20
N VAL A 96 -1.53 -3.57 2.59
CA VAL A 96 -0.72 -3.07 3.71
C VAL A 96 -1.60 -2.28 4.65
N SER A 97 -1.75 -2.74 5.89
CA SER A 97 -2.64 -2.08 6.86
C SER A 97 -2.02 -0.83 7.50
N GLY A 98 -0.70 -0.64 7.40
CA GLY A 98 -0.03 0.56 7.91
C GLY A 98 1.45 0.35 8.18
N GLY A 99 2.03 1.19 9.04
CA GLY A 99 3.44 1.15 9.41
C GLY A 99 4.35 1.99 8.51
N ASN A 100 5.65 1.68 8.51
CA ASN A 100 6.67 2.41 7.76
C ASN A 100 7.36 1.48 6.76
N PHE A 101 7.39 1.84 5.47
CA PHE A 101 8.13 1.14 4.43
C PHE A 101 7.81 -0.35 4.29
N ASN A 102 6.56 -0.75 4.50
CA ASN A 102 6.10 -2.12 4.28
C ASN A 102 5.69 -2.34 2.82
N VAL A 103 5.98 -3.52 2.29
CA VAL A 103 5.73 -3.90 0.90
C VAL A 103 4.99 -5.23 0.82
N ALA A 104 3.84 -5.23 0.15
CA ALA A 104 3.14 -6.44 -0.30
C ALA A 104 3.18 -6.48 -1.83
N SER A 105 4.01 -7.35 -2.42
CA SER A 105 4.41 -7.29 -3.83
C SER A 105 3.98 -8.49 -4.68
N TYR A 106 3.15 -9.39 -4.14
CA TYR A 106 2.59 -10.51 -4.90
C TYR A 106 1.09 -10.67 -4.66
N ASN A 107 0.44 -11.49 -5.49
CA ASN A 107 -1.00 -11.70 -5.41
C ASN A 107 -1.38 -12.22 -4.01
N TYR A 108 -2.36 -11.55 -3.40
CA TYR A 108 -2.87 -11.82 -2.06
C TYR A 108 -1.86 -11.68 -0.92
N ALA A 109 -0.68 -11.11 -1.18
CA ALA A 109 0.29 -10.84 -0.13
C ALA A 109 -0.24 -9.76 0.84
N SER A 110 0.10 -9.89 2.12
CA SER A 110 -0.37 -8.95 3.15
C SER A 110 0.70 -8.60 4.17
N VAL A 111 0.72 -7.32 4.57
CA VAL A 111 1.49 -6.85 5.72
C VAL A 111 0.56 -6.08 6.66
N SER A 112 0.41 -6.55 7.89
CA SER A 112 -0.51 -5.93 8.86
C SER A 112 0.09 -4.68 9.53
N GLY A 113 1.41 -4.49 9.48
CA GLY A 113 2.07 -3.30 10.02
C GLY A 113 3.55 -3.52 10.25
N GLY A 114 4.14 -2.75 11.17
CA GLY A 114 5.57 -2.80 11.47
C GLY A 114 6.41 -1.89 10.58
N GLU A 115 7.68 -2.20 10.45
CA GLU A 115 8.64 -1.40 9.69
C GLU A 115 9.52 -2.27 8.78
N VAL A 116 9.64 -1.89 7.51
CA VAL A 116 10.52 -2.54 6.51
C VAL A 116 10.21 -4.05 6.34
N ASN A 117 8.92 -4.43 6.33
CA ASN A 117 8.52 -5.82 6.06
C ASN A 117 8.16 -6.02 4.58
N VAL A 118 8.52 -7.17 4.02
CA VAL A 118 8.30 -7.51 2.60
C VAL A 118 7.57 -8.86 2.46
N ALA A 119 6.31 -8.83 2.05
CA ALA A 119 5.54 -10.01 1.66
C ALA A 119 5.54 -10.15 0.12
N SER A 120 6.34 -11.08 -0.41
CA SER A 120 6.59 -11.27 -1.85
C SER A 120 6.22 -12.66 -2.38
N GLY A 121 5.75 -13.57 -1.52
CA GLY A 121 5.19 -14.86 -1.90
C GLY A 121 3.69 -14.81 -2.21
N TYR A 122 3.20 -15.74 -3.04
CA TYR A 122 1.76 -15.92 -3.26
C TYR A 122 1.03 -16.20 -1.95
N SER A 123 0.04 -15.38 -1.63
CA SER A 123 -0.71 -15.45 -0.39
C SER A 123 0.18 -15.44 0.87
N SER A 124 1.35 -14.80 0.82
CA SER A 124 2.20 -14.67 2.01
C SER A 124 1.69 -13.56 2.94
N SER A 125 2.03 -13.66 4.22
CA SER A 125 1.54 -12.73 5.24
C SER A 125 2.63 -12.40 6.27
N ILE A 126 2.69 -11.13 6.66
CA ILE A 126 3.51 -10.66 7.77
C ILE A 126 2.61 -9.90 8.73
N LEU A 127 2.51 -10.36 9.98
CA LEU A 127 1.67 -9.72 11.00
C LEU A 127 2.29 -8.43 11.56
N GLY A 128 3.61 -8.27 11.50
CA GLY A 128 4.30 -7.07 11.96
C GLY A 128 5.79 -7.31 12.21
N GLY A 129 6.37 -6.50 13.09
CA GLY A 129 7.80 -6.55 13.42
C GLY A 129 8.66 -5.65 12.54
N TYR A 130 9.97 -5.87 12.58
CA TYR A 130 10.97 -5.11 11.83
C TYR A 130 11.75 -6.02 10.89
N GLY A 131 11.81 -5.67 9.60
CA GLY A 131 12.74 -6.31 8.65
C GLY A 131 12.42 -7.77 8.28
N ASN A 132 11.16 -8.19 8.31
CA ASN A 132 10.77 -9.56 7.93
C ASN A 132 10.56 -9.70 6.42
N GLU A 133 10.85 -10.87 5.86
CA GLU A 133 10.62 -11.18 4.45
C GLU A 133 9.90 -12.54 4.30
N ALA A 134 8.67 -12.51 3.77
CA ALA A 134 7.85 -13.70 3.49
C ALA A 134 7.77 -13.91 1.96
N SER A 135 8.69 -14.70 1.42
CA SER A 135 8.93 -14.89 -0.02
C SER A 135 8.38 -16.20 -0.60
N HIS A 136 7.98 -17.15 0.25
CA HIS A 136 7.43 -18.42 -0.18
C HIS A 136 5.89 -18.41 -0.29
N PHE A 137 5.35 -19.33 -1.08
CA PHE A 137 3.90 -19.51 -1.21
C PHE A 137 3.28 -19.90 0.13
N TYR A 138 2.24 -19.17 0.54
CA TYR A 138 1.50 -19.35 1.79
C TYR A 138 2.34 -19.15 3.07
N GLU A 139 3.50 -18.49 2.97
CA GLU A 139 4.34 -18.21 4.13
C GLU A 139 3.67 -17.21 5.07
N SER A 140 3.78 -17.45 6.38
CA SER A 140 3.27 -16.53 7.40
C SER A 140 4.34 -16.26 8.44
N ILE A 141 4.63 -14.98 8.67
CA ILE A 141 5.59 -14.50 9.67
C ILE A 141 4.83 -13.67 10.69
N VAL A 142 4.96 -14.01 11.97
CA VAL A 142 4.30 -13.29 13.07
C VAL A 142 5.07 -12.00 13.45
N GLY A 143 6.36 -11.94 13.11
CA GLY A 143 7.26 -10.81 13.35
C GLY A 143 7.95 -10.87 14.70
N GLU A 144 9.20 -10.42 14.76
CA GLU A 144 9.92 -10.17 16.01
C GLU A 144 9.94 -8.67 16.35
N SER A 145 9.88 -8.35 17.64
CA SER A 145 10.11 -7.00 18.17
C SER A 145 11.63 -6.74 18.33
N SER A 146 12.29 -6.10 17.37
CA SER A 146 13.74 -5.80 17.49
C SER A 146 14.02 -4.54 18.35
N PRO A 147 15.27 -4.27 18.83
CA PRO A 147 16.32 -5.12 19.40
C PRO A 147 16.80 -4.61 20.80
N HIS A 148 17.06 -5.48 21.80
CA HIS A 148 18.03 -5.33 22.92
C HIS A 148 17.72 -6.30 24.10
N HIS A 149 18.42 -7.45 24.15
CA HIS A 149 18.99 -7.99 25.39
C HIS A 149 20.08 -9.04 25.06
N GLU A 150 21.34 -8.60 24.98
CA GLU A 150 22.41 -9.38 25.61
C GLU A 150 22.11 -9.37 27.12
N VAL A 151 21.96 -10.53 27.79
CA VAL A 151 22.75 -10.98 28.96
C VAL A 151 22.34 -12.44 29.30
N GLY A 152 23.31 -13.34 29.48
CA GLY A 152 23.24 -14.26 30.63
C GLY A 152 23.19 -15.78 30.41
N VAL A 153 24.38 -16.36 30.37
CA VAL A 153 24.80 -17.64 30.98
C VAL A 153 24.27 -18.96 30.39
N MET A 154 25.12 -19.62 29.60
CA MET A 154 25.24 -21.08 29.67
C MET A 154 25.74 -21.45 31.08
N LYS A 155 24.86 -21.97 31.92
CA LYS A 155 25.24 -22.85 33.03
C LYS A 155 24.15 -23.89 33.16
N ASP A 156 24.33 -25.01 32.49
CA ASP A 156 23.84 -26.28 32.99
C ASP A 156 25.05 -27.20 33.16
N ALA A 157 25.11 -27.74 34.38
CA ALA A 157 26.15 -28.61 34.92
C ALA A 157 26.00 -30.05 34.45
#